data_AF-A0A1G0GTN3-F1
#
_entry.id   AF-A0A1G0GTN3-F1
#
_cell.length_a   1.000
_cell.length_b   1.000
_cell.length_c   1.000
_cell.angle_alpha   90.00
_cell.angle_beta   90.00
_cell.angle_gamma   90.00
#
_symmetry.space_group_name_H-M   'P 1'
#
loop_
_entity.id
_entity.type
_entity.pdbx_description
1 polymer ?
#
loop_
_entity_poly.entity_id
_entity_poly.type
_entity_poly.pdbx_seq_one_letter_code
_entity_poly.pdbx_strand_id
1 'polypeptide(L)'
;MRLFILCVTLFFSQFSFSESVPEGVLSPDGKIIAFIKSTQNIIPNSCQTFSNSDTSPAIDPVTGLTIDSDQDKNADYAEQIWIYDVKSKKEHLLVDRNFSCNDPEKQMLDPQQLQFSPDGKKLYFLATGWVTSAALHVVNVDTKNERYLIPANKYSIVSKGQYKGYIIAWQHRYFVALGSYNWYSLYAPSGKRIGSLGREVTKDQMDYLESK
;
A
#
# COMPACT_ATOMS: atom_id res chain seq x y z
N MET A 1 25.66 -56.61 35.23
CA MET A 1 26.01 -55.23 34.86
C MET A 1 25.05 -54.80 33.77
N ARG A 2 24.10 -53.91 34.10
CA ARG A 2 22.99 -53.49 33.23
C ARG A 2 23.45 -52.35 32.32
N LEU A 3 23.07 -52.37 31.05
CA LEU A 3 23.08 -51.18 30.20
C LEU A 3 21.79 -51.16 29.37
N PHE A 4 20.82 -50.35 29.81
CA PHE A 4 19.64 -49.98 29.04
C PHE A 4 20.01 -48.72 28.25
N ILE A 5 19.97 -48.79 26.92
CA ILE A 5 20.09 -47.62 26.06
C ILE A 5 18.68 -47.06 25.89
N LEU A 6 18.40 -45.92 26.55
CA LEU A 6 17.19 -45.14 26.33
C LEU A 6 17.40 -44.31 25.06
N CYS A 7 16.69 -44.66 23.99
CA CYS A 7 16.57 -43.84 22.80
C CYS A 7 15.48 -42.79 23.06
N VAL A 8 15.86 -41.54 23.30
CA VAL A 8 14.91 -40.42 23.43
C VAL A 8 14.66 -39.88 22.02
N THR A 9 13.53 -40.26 21.43
CA THR A 9 13.02 -39.66 20.20
C THR A 9 12.46 -38.26 20.52
N LEU A 10 13.19 -37.23 20.13
CA LEU A 10 12.71 -35.86 20.11
C LEU A 10 11.64 -35.73 19.01
N PHE A 11 10.36 -35.69 19.42
CA PHE A 11 9.27 -35.25 18.57
C PHE A 11 9.45 -33.74 18.30
N PHE A 12 10.05 -33.39 17.16
CA PHE A 12 9.86 -32.07 16.58
C PHE A 12 8.46 -32.04 15.96
N SER A 13 7.49 -31.51 16.69
CA SER A 13 6.22 -31.12 16.08
C SER A 13 6.52 -29.99 15.09
N GLN A 14 6.39 -30.31 13.81
CA GLN A 14 6.35 -29.29 12.76
C GLN A 14 5.04 -28.52 12.94
N PHE A 15 5.12 -27.34 13.55
CA PHE A 15 4.10 -26.32 13.34
C PHE A 15 4.24 -25.82 11.91
N SER A 16 3.47 -26.40 11.00
CA SER A 16 3.21 -25.83 9.68
C SER A 16 2.35 -24.58 9.89
N PHE A 17 2.98 -23.42 10.00
CA PHE A 17 2.30 -22.15 9.81
C PHE A 17 2.00 -22.02 8.30
N SER A 18 0.84 -22.50 7.88
CA SER A 18 0.23 -22.19 6.60
C SER A 18 -0.71 -21.01 6.80
N GLU A 19 -0.16 -19.86 7.16
CA GLU A 19 -0.84 -18.58 7.04
C GLU A 19 -0.10 -17.84 5.93
N SER A 20 -0.81 -17.46 4.88
CA SER A 20 -0.31 -16.56 3.85
C SER A 20 0.31 -15.36 4.55
N VAL A 21 1.65 -15.28 4.57
CA VAL A 21 2.34 -14.16 5.21
C VAL A 21 1.86 -12.91 4.48
N PRO A 22 1.14 -11.99 5.13
CA PRO A 22 0.72 -10.76 4.46
C PRO A 22 2.00 -10.06 4.01
N GLU A 23 2.05 -9.64 2.75
CA GLU A 23 3.21 -8.94 2.18
C GLU A 23 3.48 -7.67 3.00
N GLY A 24 4.38 -7.79 3.97
CA GLY A 24 4.71 -6.76 4.93
C GLY A 24 6.02 -6.07 4.58
N VAL A 25 6.13 -4.80 4.94
CA VAL A 25 7.35 -4.02 4.78
C VAL A 25 8.03 -3.83 6.12
N LEU A 26 9.32 -4.13 6.19
CA LEU A 26 10.13 -3.95 7.38
C LEU A 26 10.62 -2.49 7.46
N SER A 27 10.47 -1.88 8.64
CA SER A 27 11.07 -0.58 8.95
C SER A 27 12.60 -0.62 8.83
N PRO A 28 13.26 0.51 8.52
CA PRO A 28 14.72 0.53 8.29
C PRO A 28 15.56 0.05 9.49
N ASP A 29 15.04 0.16 10.71
CA ASP A 29 15.71 -0.31 11.93
C ASP A 29 15.33 -1.74 12.33
N GLY A 30 14.48 -2.41 11.55
CA GLY A 30 14.06 -3.79 11.75
C GLY A 30 13.09 -4.01 12.91
N LYS A 31 12.56 -2.96 13.55
CA LYS A 31 11.75 -3.11 14.77
C LYS A 31 10.26 -3.30 14.51
N ILE A 32 9.80 -2.81 13.37
CA ILE A 32 8.37 -2.79 13.00
C ILE A 32 8.21 -3.41 11.61
N ILE A 33 7.19 -4.26 11.44
CA ILE A 33 6.69 -4.72 10.15
C ILE A 33 5.32 -4.08 9.92
N ALA A 34 5.14 -3.33 8.84
CA ALA A 34 3.83 -2.81 8.43
C ALA A 34 3.22 -3.72 7.37
N PHE A 35 1.93 -4.01 7.46
CA PHE A 35 1.24 -4.91 6.54
C PHE A 35 -0.23 -4.54 6.40
N ILE A 36 -0.85 -4.99 5.31
CA ILE A 36 -2.27 -4.76 5.02
C ILE A 36 -3.07 -5.95 5.54
N LYS A 37 -4.20 -5.67 6.17
CA LYS A 37 -5.13 -6.69 6.67
C LYS A 37 -6.52 -6.40 6.12
N SER A 38 -7.04 -7.33 5.32
CA SER A 38 -8.42 -7.30 4.87
C SER A 38 -9.37 -7.62 6.03
N THR A 39 -10.48 -6.90 6.13
CA THR A 39 -11.50 -7.13 7.15
C THR A 39 -12.79 -7.61 6.50
N GLN A 40 -13.62 -8.38 7.22
CA GLN A 40 -14.94 -8.82 6.73
C GLN A 40 -15.96 -7.67 6.53
N ASN A 41 -15.55 -6.42 6.68
CA ASN A 41 -16.45 -5.29 6.52
C ASN A 41 -16.58 -4.90 5.05
N ILE A 42 -17.83 -4.87 4.60
CA ILE A 42 -18.27 -4.54 3.25
C ILE A 42 -18.04 -3.04 2.99
N ILE A 43 -17.27 -2.71 1.97
CA ILE A 43 -17.16 -1.34 1.42
C ILE A 43 -18.59 -0.84 1.11
N PRO A 44 -19.01 0.34 1.62
CA PRO A 44 -20.36 0.85 1.35
C PRO A 44 -20.62 1.00 -0.16
N ASN A 45 -21.85 0.73 -0.62
CA ASN A 45 -22.22 0.87 -2.03
C ASN A 45 -21.93 2.27 -2.62
N SER A 46 -21.94 3.31 -1.78
CA SER A 46 -21.56 4.67 -2.18
C SER A 46 -20.09 4.81 -2.60
N CYS A 47 -19.27 3.80 -2.36
CA CYS A 47 -17.84 3.75 -2.62
C CYS A 47 -17.47 2.73 -3.71
N GLN A 48 -18.42 1.88 -4.13
CA GLN A 48 -18.22 0.82 -5.13
C GLN A 48 -17.98 1.37 -6.55
N THR A 49 -18.19 2.66 -6.80
CA THR A 49 -17.89 3.29 -8.10
C THR A 49 -16.39 3.41 -8.39
N PHE A 50 -15.52 3.14 -7.40
CA PHE A 50 -14.06 3.13 -7.58
C PHE A 50 -13.48 1.71 -7.69
N SER A 51 -14.25 0.68 -7.33
CA SER A 51 -13.89 -0.73 -7.50
C SER A 51 -14.35 -1.21 -8.88
N ASN A 52 -13.61 -0.86 -9.93
CA ASN A 52 -13.83 -1.44 -11.25
C ASN A 52 -13.37 -2.91 -11.24
N SER A 53 -14.25 -3.83 -10.84
CA SER A 53 -14.30 -5.13 -11.52
C SER A 53 -15.25 -4.95 -12.70
N ASP A 54 -14.71 -4.82 -13.91
CA ASP A 54 -15.51 -4.90 -15.13
C ASP A 54 -16.17 -6.30 -15.20
N THR A 55 -17.35 -6.45 -14.63
CA THR A 55 -18.23 -7.60 -14.90
C THR A 55 -19.43 -7.09 -15.67
N SER A 56 -19.25 -6.95 -16.99
CA SER A 56 -20.42 -7.09 -17.86
C SER A 56 -21.01 -8.48 -17.60
N PRO A 57 -22.28 -8.60 -17.23
CA PRO A 57 -22.87 -9.91 -16.95
C PRO A 57 -22.77 -10.77 -18.21
N ALA A 58 -22.20 -11.97 -18.08
CA ALA A 58 -22.21 -12.94 -19.16
C ALA A 58 -23.66 -13.37 -19.41
N ILE A 59 -24.13 -13.22 -20.64
CA ILE A 59 -25.47 -13.70 -21.05
C ILE A 59 -25.32 -15.14 -21.52
N ASP A 60 -26.13 -16.05 -20.99
CA ASP A 60 -26.22 -17.42 -21.50
C ASP A 60 -26.75 -17.40 -22.94
N PRO A 61 -25.97 -17.88 -23.94
CA PRO A 61 -26.38 -17.84 -25.34
C PRO A 61 -27.51 -18.81 -25.69
N VAL A 62 -27.86 -19.75 -24.80
CA VAL A 62 -28.92 -20.74 -24.99
C VAL A 62 -30.21 -20.31 -24.29
N THR A 63 -30.12 -19.76 -23.08
CA THR A 63 -31.31 -19.38 -22.30
C THR A 63 -31.65 -17.89 -22.38
N GLY A 64 -30.71 -17.04 -22.79
CA GLY A 64 -30.88 -15.58 -22.82
C GLY A 64 -30.99 -14.94 -21.43
N LEU A 65 -30.75 -15.72 -20.38
CA LEU A 65 -30.73 -15.26 -19.00
C LEU A 65 -29.33 -14.75 -18.63
N THR A 66 -29.27 -13.78 -17.73
CA THR A 66 -28.01 -13.39 -17.10
C THR A 66 -27.48 -14.60 -16.34
N ILE A 67 -26.27 -15.03 -16.67
CA ILE A 67 -25.53 -15.96 -15.82
C ILE A 67 -25.11 -15.09 -14.64
N ASP A 68 -25.88 -15.15 -13.56
CA ASP A 68 -25.36 -14.77 -12.25
C ASP A 68 -24.27 -15.81 -11.95
N SER A 69 -23.06 -15.56 -12.45
CA SER A 69 -21.92 -16.31 -12.00
C SER A 69 -21.85 -16.06 -10.50
N ASP A 70 -22.12 -17.09 -9.70
CA ASP A 70 -21.77 -17.14 -8.28
C ASP A 70 -20.25 -16.92 -8.02
N GLN A 71 -19.49 -16.56 -9.05
CA GLN A 71 -18.13 -16.05 -9.06
C GLN A 71 -18.08 -14.55 -9.43
N ASP A 72 -18.65 -13.70 -8.58
CA ASP A 72 -18.07 -12.40 -8.20
C ASP A 72 -18.97 -11.77 -7.16
N LYS A 73 -19.05 -12.41 -5.99
CA LYS A 73 -19.03 -11.58 -4.80
C LYS A 73 -17.61 -11.02 -4.78
N ASN A 74 -17.42 -9.86 -5.41
CA ASN A 74 -16.46 -8.88 -4.91
C ASN A 74 -16.64 -8.91 -3.42
N ALA A 75 -15.75 -9.63 -2.76
CA ALA A 75 -15.76 -9.67 -1.33
C ALA A 75 -15.17 -8.30 -1.01
N ASP A 76 -16.08 -7.33 -0.87
CA ASP A 76 -15.85 -5.91 -0.66
C ASP A 76 -15.14 -5.71 0.67
N TYR A 77 -13.95 -6.30 0.84
CA TYR A 77 -13.22 -6.27 2.07
C TYR A 77 -12.56 -4.92 2.18
N ALA A 78 -12.96 -4.16 3.18
CA ALA A 78 -12.25 -2.95 3.51
C ALA A 78 -10.93 -3.30 4.23
N GLU A 79 -9.85 -2.72 3.75
CA GLU A 79 -8.49 -2.99 4.21
C GLU A 79 -8.01 -1.96 5.23
N GLN A 80 -7.16 -2.42 6.14
CA GLN A 80 -6.52 -1.60 7.17
C GLN A 80 -5.00 -1.77 7.08
N ILE A 81 -4.26 -0.76 7.54
CA ILE A 81 -2.82 -0.90 7.74
C ILE A 81 -2.54 -1.21 9.21
N TRP A 82 -1.84 -2.31 9.44
CA TRP A 82 -1.41 -2.76 10.75
C TRP A 82 0.11 -2.72 10.85
N ILE A 83 0.61 -2.62 12.08
CA ILE A 83 2.02 -2.78 12.40
C ILE A 83 2.22 -3.90 13.42
N TYR A 84 3.28 -4.68 13.24
CA TYR A 84 3.77 -5.66 14.19
C TYR A 84 5.07 -5.17 14.80
N ASP A 85 5.10 -5.00 16.11
CA ASP A 85 6.32 -4.68 16.86
C ASP A 85 7.07 -5.99 17.15
N VAL A 86 8.27 -6.12 16.57
CA VAL A 86 9.09 -7.33 16.61
C VAL A 86 9.55 -7.68 18.02
N LYS A 87 9.79 -6.67 18.85
CA LYS A 87 10.32 -6.86 20.21
C LYS A 87 9.23 -7.35 21.16
N SER A 88 8.08 -6.68 21.15
CA SER A 88 6.95 -6.97 22.02
C SER A 88 6.05 -8.09 21.49
N LYS A 89 6.20 -8.44 20.21
CA LYS A 89 5.41 -9.44 19.48
C LYS A 89 3.93 -9.10 19.45
N LYS A 90 3.59 -7.81 19.30
CA LYS A 90 2.21 -7.31 19.31
C LYS A 90 1.87 -6.61 18.01
N GLU A 91 0.65 -6.85 17.56
CA GLU A 91 0.04 -6.12 16.46
C GLU A 91 -0.72 -4.90 16.97
N HIS A 92 -0.67 -3.81 16.20
CA HIS A 92 -1.43 -2.60 16.44
C HIS A 92 -2.00 -2.09 15.12
N LEU A 93 -3.27 -1.70 15.14
CA LEU A 93 -3.87 -0.94 14.05
C LEU A 93 -3.14 0.40 13.91
N LEU A 94 -2.61 0.69 12.71
CA LEU A 94 -1.93 1.95 12.41
C LEU A 94 -2.87 2.92 11.69
N VAL A 95 -3.55 2.45 10.64
CA VAL A 95 -4.52 3.25 9.86
C VAL A 95 -5.80 2.43 9.71
N ASP A 96 -6.92 2.99 10.20
CA ASP A 96 -8.25 2.43 9.97
C ASP A 96 -8.82 2.92 8.64
N ARG A 97 -9.87 2.25 8.19
CA ARG A 97 -10.62 2.59 7.00
C ARG A 97 -11.32 3.92 7.18
N ASN A 98 -11.49 4.65 6.09
CA ASN A 98 -12.27 5.87 6.06
C ASN A 98 -13.06 5.93 4.75
N PHE A 99 -14.37 5.70 4.84
CA PHE A 99 -15.28 5.66 3.68
C PHE A 99 -15.78 7.06 3.29
N SER A 100 -14.87 8.03 3.22
CA SER A 100 -15.18 9.40 2.78
C SER A 100 -15.24 9.47 1.25
N CYS A 101 -16.15 8.72 0.63
CA CYS A 101 -16.10 8.40 -0.81
C CYS A 101 -16.40 9.57 -1.77
N ASN A 102 -16.76 10.73 -1.21
CA ASN A 102 -16.88 12.00 -1.93
C ASN A 102 -15.69 12.94 -1.71
N ASP A 103 -14.70 12.51 -0.91
CA ASP A 103 -13.51 13.26 -0.53
C ASP A 103 -12.27 12.36 -0.67
N PRO A 104 -11.71 12.24 -1.89
CA PRO A 104 -10.58 11.36 -2.19
C PRO A 104 -9.34 11.60 -1.33
N GLU A 105 -9.19 12.79 -0.73
CA GLU A 105 -8.06 13.11 0.15
C GLU A 105 -8.26 12.59 1.59
N LYS A 106 -9.49 12.28 1.98
CA LYS A 106 -9.79 11.69 3.30
C LYS A 106 -10.09 10.20 3.23
N GLN A 107 -10.37 9.71 2.03
CA GLN A 107 -10.68 8.31 1.82
C GLN A 107 -9.47 7.43 2.15
N MET A 108 -9.74 6.31 2.80
CA MET A 108 -8.76 5.27 3.07
C MET A 108 -9.38 3.93 2.70
N LEU A 109 -9.19 3.55 1.43
CA LEU A 109 -9.57 2.28 0.82
C LEU A 109 -8.41 1.75 -0.02
N ASP A 110 -8.30 0.42 -0.08
CA ASP A 110 -7.32 -0.31 -0.87
C ASP A 110 -5.88 0.23 -0.73
N PRO A 111 -5.35 0.33 0.50
CA PRO A 111 -3.97 0.75 0.71
C PRO A 111 -2.99 -0.16 -0.03
N GLN A 112 -2.02 0.43 -0.70
CA GLN A 112 -1.02 -0.27 -1.50
C GLN A 112 0.35 0.39 -1.41
N GLN A 113 1.37 -0.33 -1.88
CA GLN A 113 2.75 0.17 -1.96
C GLN A 113 3.24 0.79 -0.65
N LEU A 114 3.18 0.06 0.46
CA LEU A 114 3.68 0.56 1.74
C LEU A 114 5.19 0.85 1.64
N GLN A 115 5.64 2.01 2.14
CA GLN A 115 7.08 2.31 2.22
C GLN A 115 7.41 3.18 3.42
N PHE A 116 8.35 2.74 4.26
CA PHE A 116 8.84 3.55 5.35
C PHE A 116 9.74 4.70 4.85
N SER A 117 9.62 5.83 5.52
CA SER A 117 10.67 6.87 5.54
C SER A 117 12.02 6.29 5.97
N PRO A 118 13.16 6.86 5.55
CA PRO A 118 14.48 6.34 5.89
C PRO A 118 14.84 6.40 7.38
N ASP A 119 14.12 7.18 8.18
CA ASP A 119 14.25 7.23 9.65
C ASP A 119 13.22 6.35 10.37
N GLY A 120 12.35 5.66 9.63
CA GLY A 120 11.32 4.77 10.15
C GLY A 120 10.13 5.46 10.83
N LYS A 121 10.08 6.79 10.90
CA LYS A 121 9.07 7.52 11.70
C LYS A 121 7.74 7.70 10.97
N LYS A 122 7.78 7.61 9.65
CA LYS A 122 6.62 7.74 8.76
C LYS A 122 6.49 6.52 7.87
N LEU A 123 5.25 6.14 7.59
CA LEU A 123 4.88 5.18 6.57
C LEU A 123 4.09 5.91 5.48
N TYR A 124 4.52 5.73 4.24
CA TYR A 124 3.83 6.20 3.04
C TYR A 124 3.06 5.04 2.42
N PHE A 125 1.96 5.34 1.75
CA PHE A 125 1.16 4.37 1.01
C PHE A 125 0.24 5.06 0.01
N LEU A 126 -0.13 4.36 -1.06
CA LEU A 126 -1.21 4.77 -1.93
C LEU A 126 -2.54 4.28 -1.39
N ALA A 127 -3.59 5.07 -1.54
CA ALA A 127 -4.97 4.65 -1.33
C ALA A 127 -5.80 5.04 -2.56
N THR A 128 -6.98 4.43 -2.70
CA THR A 128 -7.95 4.79 -3.72
C THR A 128 -8.30 6.28 -3.60
N GLY A 129 -8.15 7.02 -4.72
CA GLY A 129 -8.40 8.46 -4.81
C GLY A 129 -9.42 8.80 -5.89
N TRP A 130 -8.95 9.33 -7.01
CA TRP A 130 -9.73 9.68 -8.19
C TRP A 130 -9.66 8.60 -9.27
N VAL A 131 -10.60 8.66 -10.23
CA VAL A 131 -10.59 7.80 -11.45
C VAL A 131 -9.28 7.88 -12.22
N THR A 132 -8.63 9.05 -12.22
CA THR A 132 -7.38 9.29 -12.95
C THR A 132 -6.14 9.21 -12.07
N SER A 133 -6.29 9.11 -10.74
CA SER A 133 -5.15 9.03 -9.83
C SER A 133 -5.45 8.44 -8.46
N ALA A 134 -4.56 7.61 -7.94
CA ALA A 134 -4.56 7.27 -6.51
C ALA A 134 -4.09 8.46 -5.65
N ALA A 135 -4.32 8.37 -4.35
CA ALA A 135 -3.91 9.36 -3.36
C ALA A 135 -2.69 8.84 -2.59
N LEU A 136 -1.61 9.61 -2.52
CA LEU A 136 -0.47 9.30 -1.64
C LEU A 136 -0.74 9.88 -0.26
N HIS A 137 -0.76 9.01 0.74
CA HIS A 137 -0.92 9.35 2.14
C HIS A 137 0.39 9.13 2.90
N VAL A 138 0.46 9.76 4.07
CA VAL A 138 1.55 9.57 5.02
C VAL A 138 0.98 9.49 6.43
N VAL A 139 1.44 8.51 7.20
CA VAL A 139 1.10 8.36 8.61
C VAL A 139 2.36 8.41 9.46
N ASN A 140 2.29 9.14 10.58
CA ASN A 140 3.31 9.07 11.62
C ASN A 140 3.12 7.77 12.41
N VAL A 141 4.17 6.95 12.50
CA VAL A 141 4.09 5.60 13.07
C VAL A 141 3.73 5.63 14.56
N ASP A 142 4.30 6.59 15.31
CA ASP A 142 4.08 6.70 16.75
C ASP A 142 2.72 7.32 17.10
N THR A 143 2.33 8.38 16.40
CA THR A 143 1.13 9.17 16.73
C THR A 143 -0.12 8.72 15.99
N LYS A 144 0.02 7.85 14.98
CA LYS A 144 -1.05 7.43 14.05
C LYS A 144 -1.74 8.58 13.33
N ASN A 145 -1.10 9.76 13.30
CA ASN A 145 -1.60 10.90 12.56
C ASN A 145 -1.33 10.67 11.08
N GLU A 146 -2.38 10.27 10.38
CA GLU A 146 -2.47 10.09 8.94
C GLU A 146 -2.96 11.38 8.28
N ARG A 147 -2.43 11.66 7.09
CA ARG A 147 -2.95 12.68 6.20
C ARG A 147 -2.61 12.38 4.75
N TYR A 148 -3.45 12.88 3.85
CA TYR A 148 -3.12 13.03 2.44
C TYR A 148 -1.89 13.94 2.23
N LEU A 149 -1.14 13.64 1.15
CA LEU A 149 0.07 14.35 0.79
C LEU A 149 0.00 14.95 -0.62
N ILE A 150 -0.20 14.13 -1.64
CA ILE A 150 -0.25 14.50 -3.07
C ILE A 150 -1.02 13.44 -3.86
N PRO A 151 -1.55 13.72 -5.06
CA PRO A 151 -2.01 12.65 -5.94
C PRO A 151 -0.79 11.89 -6.47
N ALA A 152 -0.84 10.57 -6.61
CA ALA A 152 0.24 9.78 -7.20
C ALA A 152 -0.27 8.39 -7.58
N ASN A 153 0.22 7.80 -8.67
CA ASN A 153 -0.14 6.42 -9.04
C ASN A 153 1.03 5.45 -8.90
N LYS A 154 2.21 5.99 -8.58
CA LYS A 154 3.39 5.25 -8.15
C LYS A 154 4.29 6.21 -7.41
N TYR A 155 5.01 5.73 -6.41
CA TYR A 155 6.02 6.54 -5.76
C TYR A 155 7.20 5.72 -5.26
N SER A 156 8.28 6.41 -4.91
CA SER A 156 9.38 5.88 -4.11
C SER A 156 9.96 6.94 -3.19
N ILE A 157 10.48 6.51 -2.05
CA ILE A 157 11.21 7.39 -1.12
C ILE A 157 12.71 7.31 -1.38
N VAL A 158 13.36 8.47 -1.53
CA VAL A 158 14.81 8.58 -1.70
C VAL A 158 15.51 8.14 -0.41
N SER A 159 16.38 7.14 -0.52
CA SER A 159 16.92 6.41 0.63
C SER A 159 18.11 7.08 1.31
N LYS A 160 18.91 7.83 0.55
CA LYS A 160 20.19 8.41 0.96
C LYS A 160 20.48 9.72 0.21
N GLY A 161 21.60 10.35 0.53
CA GLY A 161 22.05 11.60 -0.10
C GLY A 161 21.34 12.85 0.43
N GLN A 162 21.60 13.99 -0.22
CA GLN A 162 21.05 15.29 0.16
C GLN A 162 19.51 15.37 0.04
N TYR A 163 18.90 14.52 -0.80
CA TYR A 163 17.45 14.41 -0.95
C TYR A 163 16.86 13.24 -0.15
N LYS A 164 17.57 12.68 0.83
CA LYS A 164 17.06 11.61 1.70
C LYS A 164 15.67 11.97 2.28
N GLY A 165 14.70 11.08 2.09
CA GLY A 165 13.31 11.25 2.53
C GLY A 165 12.41 12.01 1.56
N TYR A 166 12.96 12.55 0.47
CA TYR A 166 12.16 13.14 -0.61
C TYR A 166 11.42 12.03 -1.38
N ILE A 167 10.38 12.43 -2.08
CA ILE A 167 9.46 11.52 -2.76
C ILE A 167 9.60 11.72 -4.26
N ILE A 168 9.82 10.62 -4.97
CA ILE A 168 9.71 10.57 -6.41
C ILE A 168 8.32 10.01 -6.71
N ALA A 169 7.45 10.81 -7.31
CA ALA A 169 6.06 10.41 -7.58
C ALA A 169 5.75 10.49 -9.07
N TRP A 170 5.13 9.43 -9.60
CA TRP A 170 4.57 9.38 -10.94
C TRP A 170 3.11 9.84 -10.91
N GLN A 171 2.77 10.75 -11.81
CA GLN A 171 1.43 11.34 -11.89
C GLN A 171 0.98 11.46 -13.34
N HIS A 172 -0.30 11.21 -13.56
CA HIS A 172 -1.03 11.70 -14.73
C HIS A 172 -1.40 13.17 -14.52
N ARG A 173 -1.05 14.05 -15.45
CA ARG A 173 -1.31 15.50 -15.38
C ARG A 173 -1.77 16.04 -16.72
N TYR A 174 -2.45 17.17 -16.70
CA TYR A 174 -2.91 17.87 -17.90
C TYR A 174 -2.06 19.11 -18.18
N PHE A 175 -1.83 19.40 -19.46
CA PHE A 175 -1.25 20.67 -19.89
C PHE A 175 -2.31 21.77 -19.90
N VAL A 176 -1.90 23.02 -19.66
CA VAL A 176 -2.80 24.19 -19.72
C VAL A 176 -3.40 24.37 -21.12
N ALA A 177 -2.62 24.09 -22.17
CA ALA A 177 -2.99 24.30 -23.57
C ALA A 177 -3.42 23.02 -24.31
N LEU A 178 -4.15 22.13 -23.61
CA LEU A 178 -4.64 20.81 -24.05
C LEU A 178 -3.59 19.67 -24.02
N GLY A 179 -4.08 18.46 -23.75
CA GLY A 179 -3.30 17.22 -23.65
C GLY A 179 -2.97 16.81 -22.22
N SER A 180 -2.41 15.62 -22.08
CA SER A 180 -1.95 15.08 -20.80
C SER A 180 -0.54 14.50 -20.91
N TYR A 181 0.11 14.32 -19.75
CA TYR A 181 1.42 13.75 -19.63
C TYR A 181 1.55 12.92 -18.36
N ASN A 182 2.41 11.92 -18.44
CA ASN A 182 2.70 10.97 -17.37
C ASN A 182 4.15 11.12 -16.96
N TRP A 183 4.43 11.90 -15.92
CA TRP A 183 5.80 12.21 -15.51
C TRP A 183 6.05 11.90 -14.05
N TYR A 184 7.30 11.56 -13.77
CA TYR A 184 7.88 11.62 -12.45
C TYR A 184 8.21 13.07 -12.08
N SER A 185 7.95 13.42 -10.83
CA SER A 185 8.40 14.66 -10.21
C SER A 185 8.97 14.39 -8.82
N LEU A 186 9.91 15.23 -8.39
CA LEU A 186 10.48 15.21 -7.05
C LEU A 186 9.64 16.11 -6.13
N TYR A 187 9.37 15.62 -4.92
CA TYR A 187 8.64 16.32 -3.86
C TYR A 187 9.43 16.29 -2.55
N ALA A 188 9.37 17.39 -1.81
CA ALA A 188 9.81 17.41 -0.42
C ALA A 188 8.87 16.54 0.45
N PRO A 189 9.33 16.10 1.64
CA PRO A 189 8.49 15.34 2.58
C PRO A 189 7.20 16.05 3.01
N SER A 190 7.11 17.37 2.80
CA SER A 190 5.91 18.17 3.06
C SER A 190 4.83 18.05 1.97
N GLY A 191 5.15 17.49 0.81
CA GLY A 191 4.28 17.49 -0.38
C GLY A 191 4.56 18.66 -1.35
N LYS A 192 5.53 19.53 -1.04
CA LYS A 192 5.93 20.60 -1.95
C LYS A 192 6.71 20.03 -3.14
N ARG A 193 6.24 20.29 -4.36
CA ARG A 193 6.95 19.93 -5.59
C ARG A 193 8.26 20.71 -5.74
N ILE A 194 9.33 20.02 -6.09
CA ILE A 194 10.67 20.57 -6.32
C ILE A 194 10.95 20.73 -7.82
N GLY A 195 10.62 19.71 -8.61
CA GLY A 195 10.88 19.73 -10.05
C GLY A 195 10.39 18.47 -10.76
N SER A 196 10.35 18.52 -12.09
CA SER A 196 10.08 17.35 -12.93
C SER A 196 11.34 16.52 -13.12
N LEU A 197 11.19 15.19 -13.15
CA LEU A 197 12.23 14.24 -13.56
C LEU A 197 12.00 13.74 -14.99
N GLY A 198 10.76 13.80 -15.50
CA GLY A 198 10.40 13.44 -16.87
C GLY A 198 9.59 12.15 -16.93
N ARG A 199 9.54 11.51 -18.10
CA ARG A 199 8.75 10.27 -18.32
C ARG A 199 9.31 9.07 -17.55
N GLU A 200 10.60 9.08 -17.32
CA GLU A 200 11.35 8.06 -16.60
C GLU A 200 12.31 8.75 -15.62
N VAL A 201 12.79 7.99 -14.64
CA VAL A 201 13.84 8.44 -13.73
C VAL A 201 15.13 7.78 -14.18
N THR A 202 16.03 8.57 -14.75
CA THR A 202 17.29 8.04 -15.29
C THR A 202 18.26 7.68 -14.17
N LYS A 203 19.27 6.87 -14.50
CA LYS A 203 20.34 6.53 -13.55
C LYS A 203 21.07 7.78 -13.06
N ASP A 204 21.46 8.69 -13.95
CA ASP A 204 22.18 9.91 -13.58
C ASP A 204 21.35 10.81 -12.66
N GLN A 205 20.02 10.86 -12.87
CA GLN A 205 19.11 11.55 -11.97
C GLN A 205 19.08 10.88 -10.59
N MET A 206 18.96 9.56 -10.53
CA MET A 206 19.01 8.84 -9.26
C MET A 206 20.34 9.04 -8.53
N ASP A 207 21.47 8.93 -9.25
CA ASP A 207 22.81 9.12 -8.70
C ASP A 207 22.98 10.54 -8.14
N TYR A 208 22.43 11.57 -8.80
CA TYR A 208 22.37 12.93 -8.29
C TYR A 208 21.47 13.07 -7.05
N LEU A 209 20.28 12.46 -7.06
CA LEU A 209 19.36 12.54 -5.92
C LEU A 209 19.96 11.88 -4.67
N GLU A 210 20.75 10.83 -4.87
CA GLU A 210 21.40 10.06 -3.82
C GLU A 210 22.82 10.53 -3.50
N SER A 211 23.32 11.59 -4.15
CA SER A 211 24.65 12.14 -3.88
C SER A 211 24.70 12.86 -2.53
N LYS A 212 25.90 12.91 -1.93
CA LYS A 212 26.16 13.55 -0.64
C LYS A 212 26.06 15.08 -0.70
#